data_AF-M7ZAL6-F1
#
_entry.id   AF-M7ZAL6-F1
#
_cell.length_a   1.000
_cell.length_b   1.000
_cell.length_c   1.000
_cell.angle_alpha   90.00
_cell.angle_beta   90.00
_cell.angle_gamma   90.00
#
_symmetry.space_group_name_H-M   'P 1'
#
loop_
_entity.id
_entity.type
_entity.pdbx_description
1 polymer ?
#
loop_
_entity_poly.entity_id
_entity_poly.type
_entity_poly.pdbx_seq_one_letter_code
_entity_poly.pdbx_strand_id
1 'polypeptide(L)'
;MAMRATFVGTVTYMLPERIRGDNYLYAADIWSLGLTVLECATGKFPYDFSEGPTNLMLQILDDPSPTPPEDAYSPEFRSFIDDCLQKEPDARSTCEQLLSHPFIKRYEEAGVDLAAYVGGVVNPTERLKQIAEMLVVHYYLLFNGSDGSWHHMETPYMEESSFRFSRNVYVGQSAIFDTLSTIRNKFKGDQPSGGIFHVVEKIHCGADGEREITVRVSGSFIVGNQFLILGEGLQAEGMPGPDELAIDIPSNRAGQFREQFIMQPGISMECYYIPRQDLYIS
;
A
#
# COMPACT_ATOMS: atom_id res chain seq x y z
N MET A 1 -29.26 -8.64 -5.34
CA MET A 1 -28.75 -9.10 -4.02
C MET A 1 -27.52 -9.93 -4.30
N ALA A 2 -26.33 -9.35 -4.11
CA ALA A 2 -25.07 -9.96 -4.51
C ALA A 2 -24.59 -10.90 -3.38
N MET A 3 -24.73 -12.20 -3.61
CA MET A 3 -24.11 -13.26 -2.85
C MET A 3 -22.65 -13.39 -3.32
N ARG A 4 -21.68 -13.31 -2.41
CA ARG A 4 -20.28 -13.68 -2.70
C ARG A 4 -19.92 -14.95 -1.93
N ALA A 5 -20.04 -16.08 -2.60
CA ALA A 5 -19.52 -17.38 -2.17
C ALA A 5 -18.05 -17.53 -2.58
N THR A 6 -17.16 -16.67 -2.07
CA THR A 6 -15.73 -16.77 -2.36
C THR A 6 -14.94 -16.91 -1.06
N PHE A 7 -14.15 -18.00 -1.01
CA PHE A 7 -13.09 -18.26 -0.04
C PHE A 7 -11.96 -17.24 -0.24
N VAL A 8 -12.22 -15.99 0.11
CA VAL A 8 -11.24 -14.90 0.06
C VAL A 8 -11.41 -14.08 1.32
N GLY A 9 -10.40 -14.15 2.17
CA GLY A 9 -10.23 -13.41 3.43
C GLY A 9 -8.87 -13.84 3.99
N THR A 10 -8.10 -12.91 4.54
CA THR A 10 -6.83 -13.24 5.21
C THR A 10 -7.11 -14.27 6.30
N VAL A 11 -6.50 -15.45 6.19
CA VAL A 11 -6.84 -16.62 7.04
C VAL A 11 -6.71 -16.33 8.54
N THR A 12 -5.88 -15.34 8.90
CA THR A 12 -5.68 -14.85 10.27
C THR A 12 -6.97 -14.37 10.95
N TYR A 13 -7.92 -13.79 10.22
CA TYR A 13 -9.16 -13.23 10.80
C TYR A 13 -10.38 -14.13 10.58
N MET A 14 -10.15 -15.44 10.35
CA MET A 14 -11.23 -16.40 10.09
C MET A 14 -12.06 -16.66 11.36
N LEU A 15 -13.36 -16.93 11.17
CA LEU A 15 -14.37 -16.93 12.24
C LEU A 15 -14.66 -18.34 12.72
N PRO A 16 -14.95 -18.56 14.02
CA PRO A 16 -15.35 -19.87 14.52
C PRO A 16 -16.52 -20.48 13.74
N GLU A 17 -17.58 -19.71 13.48
CA GLU A 17 -18.76 -20.15 12.76
C GLU A 17 -18.50 -20.42 11.26
N ARG A 18 -17.60 -19.65 10.64
CA ARG A 18 -17.22 -19.85 9.24
C ARG A 18 -16.36 -21.10 9.05
N ILE A 19 -15.60 -21.47 10.07
CA ILE A 19 -14.87 -22.75 10.10
C ILE A 19 -15.86 -23.90 10.30
N ARG A 20 -16.94 -23.71 11.08
CA ARG A 20 -18.03 -24.70 11.27
C ARG A 20 -18.97 -24.83 10.06
N GLY A 21 -19.03 -23.82 9.18
CA GLY A 21 -19.83 -23.83 7.94
C GLY A 21 -21.14 -23.03 8.01
N ASP A 22 -21.34 -22.21 9.04
CA ASP A 22 -22.56 -21.43 9.25
C ASP A 22 -22.49 -20.04 8.60
N ASN A 23 -23.63 -19.53 8.10
CA ASN A 23 -23.72 -18.25 7.38
C ASN A 23 -24.24 -17.12 8.27
N TYR A 24 -23.36 -16.48 9.05
CA TYR A 24 -23.67 -15.25 9.80
C TYR A 24 -22.69 -14.14 9.43
N LEU A 25 -23.19 -13.07 8.79
CA LEU A 25 -22.34 -12.06 8.13
C LEU A 25 -22.08 -10.79 8.96
N TYR A 26 -23.01 -10.37 9.83
CA TYR A 26 -22.81 -9.13 10.60
C TYR A 26 -22.04 -9.37 11.90
N ALA A 27 -22.32 -10.49 12.57
CA ALA A 27 -21.56 -10.92 13.75
C ALA A 27 -20.10 -11.22 13.38
N ALA A 28 -19.85 -11.70 12.16
CA ALA A 28 -18.53 -11.96 11.61
C ALA A 28 -17.60 -10.73 11.68
N ASP A 29 -18.06 -9.58 11.19
CA ASP A 29 -17.26 -8.35 11.18
C ASP A 29 -16.95 -7.83 12.59
N ILE A 30 -17.79 -8.17 13.57
CA ILE A 30 -17.59 -7.80 14.98
C ILE A 30 -16.46 -8.62 15.61
N TRP A 31 -16.35 -9.90 15.25
CA TRP A 31 -15.22 -10.73 15.68
C TRP A 31 -13.89 -10.21 15.11
N SER A 32 -13.84 -9.94 13.80
CA SER A 32 -12.62 -9.42 13.16
C SER A 32 -12.24 -8.04 13.70
N LEU A 33 -13.22 -7.18 14.01
CA LEU A 33 -13.00 -5.93 14.73
C LEU A 33 -12.37 -6.18 16.10
N GLY A 34 -12.93 -7.08 16.91
CA GLY A 34 -12.40 -7.41 18.25
C GLY A 34 -10.93 -7.85 18.19
N LEU A 35 -10.59 -8.74 17.25
CA LEU A 35 -9.20 -9.19 17.05
C LEU A 35 -8.28 -8.03 16.62
N THR A 36 -8.74 -7.19 15.70
CA THR A 36 -7.97 -6.03 15.22
C THR A 36 -7.71 -5.03 16.34
N VAL A 37 -8.72 -4.71 17.15
CA VAL A 37 -8.56 -3.77 18.27
C VAL A 37 -7.63 -4.36 19.34
N LEU A 38 -7.73 -5.65 19.63
CA LEU A 38 -6.84 -6.33 20.58
C LEU A 38 -5.38 -6.37 20.07
N GLU A 39 -5.18 -6.66 18.79
CA GLU A 39 -3.87 -6.64 18.13
C GLU A 39 -3.25 -5.24 18.16
N CYS A 40 -4.01 -4.20 17.81
CA CYS A 40 -3.57 -2.81 17.91
C CYS A 40 -3.16 -2.42 19.34
N ALA A 41 -3.88 -2.92 20.34
CA ALA A 41 -3.63 -2.60 21.74
C ALA A 41 -2.41 -3.34 22.33
N THR A 42 -2.16 -4.57 21.88
CA THR A 42 -1.10 -5.44 22.40
C THR A 42 0.16 -5.48 21.53
N GLY A 43 0.07 -5.02 20.28
CA GLY A 43 1.12 -5.08 19.27
C GLY A 43 1.38 -6.48 18.72
N LYS A 44 0.53 -7.47 19.05
CA LYS A 44 0.71 -8.87 18.65
C LYS A 44 -0.64 -9.51 18.36
N PHE A 45 -0.73 -10.25 17.25
CA PHE A 45 -1.89 -11.08 16.97
C PHE A 45 -2.09 -12.15 18.07
N PRO A 46 -3.31 -12.36 18.61
CA PRO A 46 -3.52 -13.19 19.80
C PRO A 46 -3.32 -14.69 19.58
N TYR A 47 -3.38 -15.18 18.34
CA TYR A 47 -3.18 -16.59 18.00
C TYR A 47 -1.83 -16.84 17.33
N ASP A 48 -1.32 -18.06 17.42
CA ASP A 48 -0.06 -18.46 16.78
C ASP A 48 -0.28 -19.01 15.37
N PHE A 49 0.38 -18.41 14.38
CA PHE A 49 0.36 -18.85 12.98
C PHE A 49 1.54 -19.77 12.60
N SER A 50 2.49 -20.02 13.51
CA SER A 50 3.74 -20.73 13.22
C SER A 50 3.55 -22.14 12.65
N GLU A 51 2.48 -22.83 13.04
CA GLU A 51 2.16 -24.20 12.59
C GLU A 51 1.18 -24.24 11.40
N GLY A 52 0.88 -23.08 10.81
CA GLY A 52 0.10 -22.94 9.59
C GLY A 52 -1.42 -22.84 9.77
N PRO A 53 -2.15 -22.70 8.64
CA PRO A 53 -3.57 -22.34 8.61
C PRO A 53 -4.50 -23.28 9.40
N THR A 54 -4.24 -24.59 9.36
CA THR A 54 -5.09 -25.59 10.02
C THR A 54 -5.00 -25.48 11.54
N ASN A 55 -3.80 -25.24 12.09
CA ASN A 55 -3.63 -25.09 13.53
C ASN A 55 -4.30 -23.81 14.03
N LEU A 56 -4.17 -22.71 13.28
CA LEU A 56 -4.86 -21.47 13.59
C LEU A 56 -6.39 -21.66 13.66
N MET A 57 -6.98 -22.39 12.71
CA MET A 57 -8.42 -22.68 12.74
C MET A 57 -8.82 -23.47 14.00
N LEU A 58 -8.00 -24.43 14.44
CA LEU A 58 -8.23 -25.18 15.66
C LEU A 58 -8.14 -24.28 16.90
N GLN A 59 -7.13 -23.41 17.00
CA GLN A 59 -7.01 -22.45 18.11
C GLN A 59 -8.26 -21.56 18.20
N ILE A 60 -8.71 -21.00 17.08
CA ILE A 60 -9.93 -20.15 17.03
C ILE A 60 -11.17 -20.94 17.50
N LEU A 61 -11.27 -22.22 17.14
CA LEU A 61 -12.40 -23.07 17.51
C LEU A 61 -12.37 -23.56 18.95
N ASP A 62 -11.20 -23.92 19.47
CA ASP A 62 -11.06 -24.72 20.69
C ASP A 62 -10.48 -23.93 21.86
N ASP A 63 -9.53 -23.02 21.64
CA ASP A 63 -8.88 -22.25 22.72
C ASP A 63 -9.82 -21.18 23.29
N PRO A 64 -9.72 -20.80 24.57
CA PRO A 64 -10.50 -19.70 25.12
C PRO A 64 -10.40 -18.42 24.26
N SER A 65 -11.50 -17.66 24.18
CA SER A 65 -11.47 -16.36 23.51
C SER A 65 -10.37 -15.48 24.11
N PRO A 66 -9.59 -14.77 23.28
CA PRO A 66 -8.48 -14.00 23.78
C PRO A 66 -9.00 -12.73 24.47
N THR A 67 -8.49 -12.48 25.67
CA THR A 67 -8.84 -11.30 26.48
C THR A 67 -7.57 -10.54 26.84
N PRO A 68 -7.58 -9.19 26.83
CA PRO A 68 -6.43 -8.39 27.24
C PRO A 68 -6.05 -8.59 28.72
N PRO A 69 -4.75 -8.53 29.08
CA PRO A 69 -4.28 -8.64 30.46
C PRO A 69 -4.97 -7.68 31.43
N GLU A 70 -5.39 -8.17 32.60
CA GLU A 70 -6.24 -7.43 33.54
C GLU A 70 -5.61 -6.12 34.05
N ASP A 71 -4.31 -6.14 34.30
CA ASP A 71 -3.59 -5.02 34.93
C ASP A 71 -3.11 -3.95 33.93
N ALA A 72 -3.23 -4.22 32.62
CA ALA A 72 -2.67 -3.36 31.57
C ALA A 72 -3.71 -2.47 30.88
N TYR A 73 -4.99 -2.83 30.95
CA TYR A 73 -6.06 -2.16 30.19
C TYR A 73 -7.27 -1.82 31.05
N SER A 74 -8.03 -0.80 30.65
CA SER A 74 -9.19 -0.35 31.41
C SER A 74 -10.29 -1.42 31.42
N PRO A 75 -11.11 -1.50 32.50
CA PRO A 75 -12.23 -2.45 32.56
C PRO A 75 -13.20 -2.31 31.38
N GLU A 76 -13.44 -1.09 30.91
CA GLU A 76 -14.32 -0.82 29.78
C GLU A 76 -13.73 -1.33 28.46
N PHE A 77 -12.42 -1.18 28.25
CA PHE A 77 -11.75 -1.75 27.08
C PHE A 77 -11.86 -3.27 27.07
N ARG A 78 -11.57 -3.91 28.21
CA ARG A 78 -11.67 -5.36 28.34
C ARG A 78 -13.08 -5.87 28.06
N SER A 79 -14.10 -5.25 28.67
CA SER A 79 -15.51 -5.57 28.44
C SER A 79 -15.89 -5.44 26.96
N PHE A 80 -15.39 -4.40 26.28
CA PHE A 80 -15.64 -4.22 24.85
C PHE A 80 -15.04 -5.37 24.01
N ILE A 81 -13.80 -5.79 24.31
CA ILE A 81 -13.17 -6.91 23.60
C ILE A 81 -13.91 -8.22 23.88
N ASP A 82 -14.30 -8.47 25.13
CA ASP A 82 -15.05 -9.67 25.50
C ASP A 82 -16.42 -9.73 24.80
N ASP A 83 -17.11 -8.58 24.62
CA ASP A 83 -18.38 -8.49 23.88
C ASP A 83 -18.19 -8.74 22.37
N CYS A 84 -17.03 -8.39 21.81
CA CYS A 84 -16.70 -8.63 20.40
C CYS A 84 -16.28 -10.08 20.13
N LEU A 85 -15.55 -10.69 21.07
CA LEU A 85 -14.88 -11.99 20.90
C LEU A 85 -15.65 -13.16 21.53
N GLN A 86 -16.98 -13.10 21.46
CA GLN A 86 -17.83 -14.25 21.77
C GLN A 86 -17.80 -15.27 20.62
N LYS A 87 -17.48 -16.53 20.95
CA LYS A 87 -17.44 -17.62 19.96
C LYS A 87 -18.82 -17.95 19.39
N GLU A 88 -19.85 -17.87 20.23
CA GLU A 88 -21.22 -18.10 19.80
C GLU A 88 -21.77 -16.81 19.16
N PRO A 89 -22.18 -16.84 17.88
CA PRO A 89 -22.59 -15.62 17.16
C PRO A 89 -23.75 -14.88 17.80
N ASP A 90 -24.71 -15.60 18.39
CA ASP A 90 -25.89 -15.02 19.02
C ASP A 90 -25.58 -14.38 20.39
N ALA A 91 -24.46 -14.75 21.01
CA ALA A 91 -23.97 -14.12 22.23
C ALA A 91 -23.11 -12.88 21.95
N ARG A 92 -22.64 -12.73 20.70
CA ARG A 92 -21.82 -11.60 20.27
C ARG A 92 -22.68 -10.34 20.18
N SER A 93 -22.18 -9.23 20.72
CA SER A 93 -22.91 -7.96 20.68
C SER A 93 -23.09 -7.48 19.23
N THR A 94 -24.20 -6.80 18.93
CA THR A 94 -24.43 -6.17 17.61
C THR A 94 -23.70 -4.83 17.51
N CYS A 95 -23.59 -4.30 16.29
CA CYS A 95 -23.00 -2.98 16.05
C CYS A 95 -23.72 -1.87 16.83
N GLU A 96 -25.06 -1.89 16.89
CA GLU A 96 -25.85 -0.91 17.64
C GLU A 96 -25.59 -0.97 19.15
N GLN A 97 -25.39 -2.18 19.69
CA GLN A 97 -25.03 -2.40 21.08
C GLN A 97 -23.61 -1.88 21.37
N LEU A 98 -22.65 -2.20 20.49
CA LEU A 98 -21.25 -1.76 20.62
C LEU A 98 -21.10 -0.24 20.48
N LEU A 99 -21.86 0.42 19.60
CA LEU A 99 -21.89 1.88 19.48
C LEU A 99 -22.42 2.57 20.76
N SER A 100 -23.21 1.85 21.56
CA SER A 100 -23.71 2.30 22.85
C SER A 100 -22.82 1.89 24.02
N HIS A 101 -21.74 1.14 23.76
CA HIS A 101 -20.87 0.59 24.80
C HIS A 101 -20.07 1.71 25.52
N PRO A 102 -19.86 1.63 26.85
CA PRO A 102 -19.14 2.65 27.62
C PRO A 102 -17.76 3.01 27.07
N PHE A 103 -17.03 2.01 26.53
CA PHE A 103 -15.75 2.24 25.87
C PHE A 103 -15.87 3.22 24.69
N ILE A 104 -16.81 3.01 23.77
CA ILE A 104 -17.01 3.88 22.60
C ILE A 104 -17.53 5.26 23.05
N LYS A 105 -18.53 5.29 23.93
CA LYS A 105 -19.13 6.54 24.42
C LYS A 105 -18.13 7.45 25.14
N ARG A 106 -17.15 6.88 25.84
CA ARG A 106 -16.08 7.65 26.49
C ARG A 106 -15.22 8.44 25.50
N TYR A 107 -15.01 7.91 24.30
CA TYR A 107 -14.11 8.50 23.30
C TYR A 107 -14.83 9.25 22.17
N GLU A 108 -16.16 9.24 22.14
CA GLU A 108 -16.97 9.94 21.12
C GLU A 108 -16.72 11.46 21.12
N GLU A 109 -16.53 12.05 22.30
CA GLU A 109 -16.23 13.48 22.47
C GLU A 109 -14.83 13.73 23.07
N ALA A 110 -14.01 12.67 23.19
CA ALA A 110 -12.66 12.84 23.71
C ALA A 110 -11.81 13.60 22.69
N GLY A 111 -11.25 14.75 23.10
CA GLY A 111 -10.30 15.52 22.30
C GLY A 111 -8.93 14.83 22.18
N VAL A 112 -8.90 13.63 21.60
CA VAL A 112 -7.67 12.88 21.33
C VAL A 112 -7.02 13.47 20.09
N ASP A 113 -5.84 14.06 20.25
CA ASP A 113 -5.06 14.58 19.13
C ASP A 113 -4.33 13.44 18.41
N LEU A 114 -5.06 12.74 17.55
CA LEU A 114 -4.52 11.67 16.72
C LEU A 114 -3.44 12.18 15.76
N ALA A 115 -3.52 13.43 15.31
CA ALA A 115 -2.53 14.01 14.41
C ALA A 115 -1.17 14.19 15.10
N ALA A 116 -1.17 14.70 16.34
CA ALA A 116 0.04 14.79 17.15
C ALA A 116 0.61 13.40 17.49
N TYR A 117 -0.25 12.43 17.82
CA TYR A 117 0.19 11.05 18.08
C TYR A 117 0.85 10.43 16.84
N VAL A 118 0.19 10.49 15.68
CA VAL A 118 0.74 9.96 14.42
C VAL A 118 2.03 10.68 14.05
N GLY A 119 2.11 12.00 14.22
CA GLY A 119 3.33 12.77 14.01
C GLY A 119 4.47 12.43 14.99
N GLY A 120 4.15 11.94 16.18
CA GLY A 120 5.13 11.49 17.18
C GLY A 120 5.59 10.04 17.02
N VAL A 121 4.76 9.18 16.41
CA VAL A 121 5.07 7.75 16.20
C VAL A 121 5.72 7.50 14.84
N VAL A 122 5.31 8.23 13.81
CA VAL A 122 5.80 8.05 12.45
C VAL A 122 6.91 9.06 12.16
N ASN A 123 8.12 8.58 11.88
CA ASN A 123 9.19 9.45 11.43
C ASN A 123 8.79 10.10 10.09
N PRO A 124 8.65 11.45 10.01
CA PRO A 124 8.22 12.12 8.77
C PRO A 124 9.11 11.81 7.57
N THR A 125 10.41 11.60 7.81
CA THR A 125 11.38 11.22 6.77
C THR A 125 11.13 9.80 6.25
N GLU A 126 10.75 8.87 7.12
CA GLU A 126 10.43 7.50 6.74
C GLU A 126 9.12 7.41 5.96
N ARG A 127 8.09 8.15 6.39
CA ARG A 127 6.83 8.27 5.63
C ARG A 127 7.06 8.87 4.25
N LEU A 128 7.89 9.91 4.16
CA LEU A 128 8.26 10.52 2.88
C LEU A 128 8.96 9.52 1.95
N LYS A 129 9.87 8.71 2.50
CA LYS A 129 10.57 7.66 1.77
C LYS A 129 9.58 6.62 1.22
N GLN A 130 8.65 6.13 2.04
CA GLN A 130 7.62 5.17 1.62
C GLN A 130 6.73 5.72 0.50
N ILE A 131 6.30 6.98 0.61
CA ILE A 131 5.48 7.64 -0.43
C ILE A 131 6.27 7.76 -1.74
N ALA A 132 7.55 8.14 -1.66
CA ALA A 132 8.41 8.27 -2.83
C ALA A 132 8.64 6.90 -3.51
N GLU A 133 8.89 5.85 -2.73
CA GLU A 133 9.04 4.48 -3.24
C GLU A 133 7.76 3.98 -3.89
N MET A 134 6.60 4.17 -3.24
CA MET A 134 5.30 3.81 -3.78
C MET A 134 5.03 4.51 -5.12
N LEU A 135 5.28 5.83 -5.22
CA LEU A 135 5.15 6.56 -6.47
C LEU A 135 5.99 5.92 -7.58
N VAL A 136 7.28 5.71 -7.31
CA VAL A 136 8.25 5.20 -8.28
C VAL A 136 7.85 3.83 -8.80
N VAL A 137 7.48 2.92 -7.91
CA VAL A 137 7.00 1.58 -8.26
C VAL A 137 5.79 1.67 -9.20
N HIS A 138 4.75 2.41 -8.79
CA HIS A 138 3.50 2.49 -9.58
C HIS A 138 3.73 3.16 -10.92
N TYR A 139 4.52 4.24 -10.96
CA TYR A 139 4.84 4.97 -12.19
C TYR A 139 5.51 4.06 -13.22
N TYR A 140 6.59 3.38 -12.85
CA TYR A 140 7.32 2.53 -13.80
C TYR A 140 6.61 1.21 -14.10
N LEU A 141 5.77 0.69 -13.19
CA LEU A 141 4.91 -0.44 -13.50
C LEU A 141 3.87 -0.08 -14.57
N LEU A 142 3.25 1.09 -14.48
CA LEU A 142 2.33 1.58 -15.51
C LEU A 142 3.07 1.84 -16.83
N PHE A 143 4.27 2.45 -16.76
CA PHE A 143 5.09 2.71 -17.94
C PHE A 143 5.48 1.44 -18.69
N ASN A 144 6.03 0.45 -17.99
CA ASN A 144 6.50 -0.79 -18.59
C ASN A 144 5.37 -1.83 -18.77
N GLY A 145 4.17 -1.54 -18.24
CA GLY A 145 3.02 -2.45 -18.23
C GLY A 145 2.21 -2.50 -19.52
N SER A 146 1.07 -3.20 -19.46
CA SER A 146 0.16 -3.38 -20.60
C SER A 146 -0.55 -2.08 -21.01
N ASP A 147 -1.08 -2.02 -22.23
CA ASP A 147 -1.85 -0.85 -22.69
C ASP A 147 -3.19 -0.68 -21.95
N GLY A 148 -3.73 -1.77 -21.38
CA GLY A 148 -5.00 -1.74 -20.65
C GLY A 148 -4.96 -0.82 -19.42
N SER A 149 -3.82 -0.71 -18.75
CA SER A 149 -3.64 0.14 -17.55
C SER A 149 -3.00 1.48 -17.86
N TRP A 150 -2.50 1.71 -19.08
CA TRP A 150 -1.71 2.90 -19.42
C TRP A 150 -2.48 4.21 -19.23
N HIS A 151 -3.78 4.23 -19.51
CA HIS A 151 -4.64 5.41 -19.34
C HIS A 151 -4.64 5.98 -17.90
N HIS A 152 -4.31 5.17 -16.88
CA HIS A 152 -4.18 5.67 -15.51
C HIS A 152 -3.01 6.63 -15.32
N MET A 153 -2.08 6.72 -16.27
CA MET A 153 -0.95 7.65 -16.23
C MET A 153 -1.35 9.10 -16.45
N GLU A 154 -2.57 9.39 -16.89
CA GLU A 154 -3.09 10.77 -16.95
C GLU A 154 -3.43 11.29 -15.54
N THR A 155 -3.84 10.40 -14.63
CA THR A 155 -4.40 10.77 -13.32
C THR A 155 -3.53 11.64 -12.42
N PRO A 156 -2.18 11.52 -12.38
CA PRO A 156 -1.37 12.35 -11.50
C PRO A 156 -1.09 13.76 -12.06
N TYR A 157 -1.49 14.08 -13.29
CA TYR A 157 -1.23 15.38 -13.92
C TYR A 157 -2.50 16.24 -14.02
N MET A 158 -2.32 17.55 -13.94
CA MET A 158 -3.34 18.58 -14.13
C MET A 158 -3.06 19.43 -15.38
N GLU A 159 -3.95 20.36 -15.72
CA GLU A 159 -3.80 21.26 -16.89
C GLU A 159 -2.59 22.20 -16.77
N GLU A 160 -2.23 22.58 -15.56
CA GLU A 160 -1.05 23.39 -15.25
C GLU A 160 0.25 22.58 -15.14
N SER A 161 0.17 21.25 -15.20
CA SER A 161 1.33 20.39 -15.04
C SER A 161 2.27 20.52 -16.24
N SER A 162 3.56 20.31 -15.99
CA SER A 162 4.60 20.41 -17.01
C SER A 162 5.52 19.19 -17.02
N PHE A 163 5.84 18.71 -18.21
CA PHE A 163 6.83 17.67 -18.44
C PHE A 163 7.96 18.21 -19.31
N ARG A 164 9.21 18.05 -18.87
CA ARG A 164 10.39 18.43 -19.64
C ARG A 164 11.13 17.20 -20.13
N PHE A 165 11.35 17.13 -21.44
CA PHE A 165 12.13 16.07 -22.07
C PHE A 165 12.88 16.61 -23.29
N SER A 166 14.16 16.23 -23.45
CA SER A 166 14.99 16.59 -24.61
C SER A 166 14.98 18.10 -24.95
N ARG A 167 15.04 18.96 -23.91
CA ARG A 167 14.95 20.45 -23.98
C ARG A 167 13.58 21.02 -24.36
N ASN A 168 12.58 20.19 -24.64
CA ASN A 168 11.21 20.62 -24.84
C ASN A 168 10.44 20.62 -23.52
N VAL A 169 9.41 21.46 -23.44
CA VAL A 169 8.46 21.50 -22.32
C VAL A 169 7.06 21.27 -22.88
N TYR A 170 6.37 20.31 -22.29
CA TYR A 170 5.01 19.90 -22.63
C TYR A 170 4.12 20.27 -21.45
N VAL A 171 3.04 21.01 -21.68
CA VAL A 171 2.17 21.54 -20.63
C VAL A 171 0.76 21.01 -20.83
N GLY A 172 0.12 20.60 -19.73
CA GLY A 172 -1.22 20.03 -19.71
C GLY A 172 -1.25 18.51 -19.79
N GLN A 173 -2.23 17.92 -19.13
CA GLN A 173 -2.39 16.47 -18.94
C GLN A 173 -2.28 15.70 -20.26
N SER A 174 -3.04 16.10 -21.29
CA SER A 174 -3.04 15.44 -22.60
C SER A 174 -1.68 15.51 -23.30
N ALA A 175 -1.02 16.66 -23.32
CA ALA A 175 0.28 16.81 -23.98
C ALA A 175 1.38 15.99 -23.29
N ILE A 176 1.34 15.91 -21.96
CA ILE A 176 2.23 15.07 -21.16
C ILE A 176 2.00 13.60 -21.50
N PHE A 177 0.75 13.16 -21.47
CA PHE A 177 0.39 11.77 -21.75
C PHE A 177 0.77 11.33 -23.17
N ASP A 178 0.51 12.15 -24.19
CA ASP A 178 0.89 11.87 -25.58
C ASP A 178 2.42 11.74 -25.73
N THR A 179 3.16 12.61 -25.04
CA THR A 179 4.62 12.60 -25.06
C THR A 179 5.16 11.36 -24.37
N LEU A 180 4.68 11.04 -23.16
CA LEU A 180 5.05 9.83 -22.44
C LEU A 180 4.67 8.57 -23.24
N SER A 181 3.52 8.57 -23.91
CA SER A 181 3.09 7.48 -24.80
C SER A 181 4.06 7.30 -25.97
N THR A 182 4.53 8.40 -26.55
CA THR A 182 5.54 8.37 -27.62
C THR A 182 6.86 7.80 -27.13
N ILE A 183 7.31 8.17 -25.93
CA ILE A 183 8.55 7.64 -25.32
C ILE A 183 8.38 6.14 -25.03
N ARG A 184 7.25 5.76 -24.39
CA ARG A 184 6.91 4.37 -24.08
C ARG A 184 6.88 3.48 -25.30
N ASN A 185 6.25 3.92 -26.39
CA ASN A 185 6.19 3.15 -27.63
C ASN A 185 7.56 2.99 -28.28
N LYS A 186 8.44 4.00 -28.19
CA LYS A 186 9.83 3.88 -28.63
C LYS A 186 10.60 2.84 -27.83
N PHE A 187 10.33 2.70 -26.53
CA PHE A 187 11.00 1.74 -25.67
C PHE A 187 10.48 0.32 -25.82
N LYS A 188 9.18 0.15 -26.08
CA LYS A 188 8.60 -1.16 -26.40
C LYS A 188 9.26 -1.79 -27.63
N GLY A 189 9.59 -0.98 -28.64
CA GLY A 189 10.26 -1.42 -29.86
C GLY A 189 9.41 -2.38 -30.71
N ASP A 190 9.88 -2.65 -31.93
CA ASP A 190 9.28 -3.62 -32.88
C ASP A 190 10.07 -4.96 -32.93
N GLN A 191 10.95 -5.23 -31.96
CA GLN A 191 11.97 -6.28 -32.07
C GLN A 191 11.58 -7.64 -31.44
N PRO A 192 12.02 -8.77 -32.04
CA PRO A 192 11.75 -10.12 -31.54
C PRO A 192 12.57 -10.54 -30.30
N SER A 193 13.42 -9.66 -29.74
CA SER A 193 14.37 -9.96 -28.65
C SER A 193 14.11 -9.24 -27.32
N GLY A 194 12.98 -8.55 -27.17
CA GLY A 194 12.60 -7.82 -25.94
C GLY A 194 12.69 -6.30 -26.07
N GLY A 195 11.98 -5.60 -25.19
CA GLY A 195 11.91 -4.13 -25.14
C GLY A 195 12.97 -3.51 -24.24
N ILE A 196 12.98 -2.17 -24.16
CA ILE A 196 13.81 -1.41 -23.22
C ILE A 196 13.04 -1.23 -21.91
N PHE A 197 13.65 -1.65 -20.80
CA PHE A 197 13.06 -1.58 -19.46
C PHE A 197 13.89 -0.72 -18.52
N HIS A 198 13.20 -0.13 -17.54
CA HIS A 198 13.84 0.66 -16.49
C HIS A 198 14.43 -0.26 -15.42
N VAL A 199 15.64 0.08 -14.98
CA VAL A 199 16.28 -0.44 -13.77
C VAL A 199 16.51 0.76 -12.86
N VAL A 200 15.73 0.86 -11.79
CA VAL A 200 15.88 1.94 -10.79
C VAL A 200 17.02 1.57 -9.86
N GLU A 201 18.05 2.40 -9.78
CA GLU A 201 19.24 2.14 -8.95
C GLU A 201 19.27 2.99 -7.67
N LYS A 202 18.69 4.20 -7.71
CA LYS A 202 18.62 5.11 -6.56
C LYS A 202 17.35 5.94 -6.59
N ILE A 203 16.76 6.11 -5.41
CA ILE A 203 15.64 7.00 -5.14
C ILE A 203 16.07 7.96 -4.03
N HIS A 204 15.89 9.26 -4.24
CA HIS A 204 16.08 10.28 -3.22
C HIS A 204 14.80 11.11 -3.12
N CYS A 205 14.35 11.38 -1.90
CA CYS A 205 13.21 12.25 -1.66
C CYS A 205 13.58 13.36 -0.67
N GLY A 206 12.97 14.53 -0.83
CA GLY A 206 13.11 15.64 0.10
C GLY A 206 11.88 16.54 0.05
N ALA A 207 11.56 17.16 1.17
CA ALA A 207 10.60 18.26 1.21
C ALA A 207 11.34 19.56 0.86
N ASP A 208 10.80 20.33 -0.08
CA ASP A 208 11.25 21.68 -0.41
C ASP A 208 10.15 22.68 -0.01
N GLY A 209 10.46 23.59 0.92
CA GLY A 209 9.45 24.48 1.51
C GLY A 209 8.34 23.75 2.30
N GLU A 210 7.16 24.37 2.40
CA GLU A 210 6.06 23.87 3.26
C GLU A 210 5.18 22.79 2.63
N ARG A 211 5.16 22.65 1.30
CA ARG A 211 4.17 21.80 0.60
C ARG A 211 4.68 21.06 -0.63
N GLU A 212 5.95 21.20 -0.99
CA GLU A 212 6.50 20.56 -2.18
C GLU A 212 7.38 19.37 -1.80
N ILE A 213 7.16 18.24 -2.47
CA ILE A 213 7.98 17.04 -2.33
C ILE A 213 8.73 16.85 -3.64
N THR A 214 10.05 16.75 -3.56
CA THR A 214 10.90 16.39 -4.69
C THR A 214 11.30 14.93 -4.57
N VAL A 215 10.99 14.13 -5.59
CA VAL A 215 11.47 12.75 -5.76
C VAL A 215 12.42 12.71 -6.95
N ARG A 216 13.65 12.22 -6.74
CA ARG A 216 14.66 12.02 -7.78
C ARG A 216 14.97 10.55 -7.92
N VAL A 217 14.82 10.06 -9.14
CA VAL A 217 15.12 8.69 -9.53
C VAL A 217 16.32 8.71 -10.47
N SER A 218 17.25 7.79 -10.27
CA SER A 218 18.31 7.53 -11.25
C SER A 218 18.48 6.04 -11.47
N GLY A 219 18.80 5.67 -12.70
CA GLY A 219 18.97 4.29 -13.04
C GLY A 219 19.42 4.08 -14.47
N SER A 220 19.17 2.89 -14.95
CA SER A 220 19.66 2.38 -16.22
C SER A 220 18.53 1.85 -17.08
N PHE A 221 18.68 1.97 -18.39
CA PHE A 221 17.88 1.23 -19.34
C PHE A 221 18.58 -0.08 -19.66
N ILE A 222 17.86 -1.19 -19.62
CA ILE A 222 18.35 -2.48 -20.09
C ILE A 222 17.48 -3.01 -21.21
N VAL A 223 18.08 -3.73 -22.14
CA VAL A 223 17.34 -4.57 -23.09
C VAL A 223 16.92 -5.84 -22.35
N GLY A 224 15.63 -6.13 -22.29
CA GLY A 224 15.12 -7.25 -21.50
C GLY A 224 13.62 -7.44 -21.64
N ASN A 225 12.99 -8.03 -20.62
CA ASN A 225 11.56 -8.29 -20.59
C ASN A 225 10.87 -7.80 -19.30
N GLN A 226 11.60 -7.23 -18.34
CA GLN A 226 11.06 -6.87 -17.01
C GLN A 226 11.70 -5.61 -16.43
N PHE A 227 10.87 -4.86 -15.68
CA PHE A 227 11.24 -3.72 -14.85
C PHE A 227 11.89 -4.19 -13.54
N LEU A 228 12.94 -3.51 -13.09
CA LEU A 228 13.67 -3.86 -11.87
C LEU A 228 13.94 -2.64 -10.98
N ILE A 229 13.92 -2.86 -9.67
CA ILE A 229 14.35 -1.90 -8.65
C ILE A 229 15.51 -2.53 -7.88
N LEU A 230 16.64 -1.84 -7.82
CA LEU A 230 17.87 -2.28 -7.16
C LEU A 230 18.25 -1.26 -6.09
N GLY A 231 18.40 -1.69 -4.83
CA GLY A 231 18.82 -0.85 -3.71
C GLY A 231 18.36 -1.38 -2.34
N GLU A 232 18.67 -0.65 -1.26
CA GLU A 232 18.25 -0.96 0.13
C GLU A 232 16.72 -0.76 0.38
N GLY A 233 15.88 -0.75 -0.66
CA GLY A 233 14.47 -0.38 -0.59
C GLY A 233 13.58 -1.24 -1.48
N LEU A 234 13.40 -2.50 -1.05
CA LEU A 234 12.38 -3.47 -1.46
C LEU A 234 12.44 -4.07 -2.88
N GLN A 235 12.55 -5.41 -2.85
CA GLN A 235 11.95 -6.35 -3.80
C GLN A 235 10.44 -6.34 -3.55
N ALA A 236 9.61 -6.03 -4.55
CA ALA A 236 8.16 -6.18 -4.41
C ALA A 236 7.82 -7.66 -4.18
N GLU A 237 6.89 -7.97 -3.27
CA GLU A 237 6.44 -9.35 -3.05
C GLU A 237 6.04 -10.01 -4.39
N GLY A 238 6.74 -11.08 -4.77
CA GLY A 238 6.54 -11.80 -6.03
C GLY A 238 7.42 -11.37 -7.21
N MET A 239 8.27 -10.34 -7.05
CA MET A 239 9.29 -10.00 -8.05
C MET A 239 10.60 -10.73 -7.74
N PRO A 240 11.24 -11.42 -8.69
CA PRO A 240 12.49 -12.13 -8.44
C PRO A 240 13.63 -11.15 -8.11
N GLY A 241 14.50 -11.57 -7.19
CA GLY A 241 15.60 -10.74 -6.72
C GLY A 241 16.70 -10.58 -7.79
N PRO A 242 17.60 -9.58 -7.66
CA PRO A 242 18.71 -9.41 -8.61
C PRO A 242 19.56 -10.68 -8.78
N ASP A 243 19.77 -11.45 -7.71
CA ASP A 243 20.53 -12.70 -7.73
C ASP A 243 19.74 -13.87 -8.33
N GLU A 244 18.40 -13.84 -8.30
CA GLU A 244 17.53 -14.87 -8.91
C GLU A 244 17.37 -14.67 -10.42
N LEU A 245 17.53 -13.43 -10.89
CA LEU A 245 17.31 -13.05 -12.29
C LEU A 245 18.51 -13.32 -13.21
N ALA A 246 19.71 -13.54 -12.67
CA ALA A 246 20.95 -13.73 -13.43
C ALA A 246 21.16 -12.69 -14.57
N ILE A 247 20.65 -11.47 -14.39
CA ILE A 247 20.74 -10.41 -15.40
C ILE A 247 22.09 -9.70 -15.25
N ASP A 248 22.93 -9.85 -16.27
CA ASP A 248 24.16 -9.05 -16.42
C ASP A 248 23.80 -7.62 -16.85
N ILE A 249 23.43 -6.79 -15.87
CA ILE A 249 23.04 -5.38 -16.05
C ILE A 249 24.12 -4.59 -16.83
N PRO A 250 25.44 -4.74 -16.54
CA PRO A 250 26.49 -4.12 -17.35
C PRO A 250 26.43 -4.46 -18.84
N SER A 251 26.21 -5.74 -19.19
CA SER A 251 26.25 -6.21 -20.58
C SER A 251 24.99 -5.87 -21.39
N ASN A 252 23.85 -5.63 -20.73
CA ASN A 252 22.57 -5.32 -21.38
C ASN A 252 22.16 -3.84 -21.28
N ARG A 253 23.04 -2.97 -20.75
CA ARG A 253 22.76 -1.54 -20.56
C ARG A 253 22.64 -0.81 -21.91
N ALA A 254 21.46 -0.27 -22.18
CA ALA A 254 21.15 0.53 -23.36
C ALA A 254 21.35 2.05 -23.13
N GLY A 255 21.36 2.50 -21.87
CA GLY A 255 21.54 3.91 -21.51
C GLY A 255 21.33 4.17 -20.03
N GLN A 256 21.39 5.45 -19.64
CA GLN A 256 21.07 5.89 -18.27
C GLN A 256 19.94 6.91 -18.28
N PHE A 257 19.21 6.97 -17.17
CA PHE A 257 18.22 8.01 -16.95
C PHE A 257 18.35 8.67 -15.58
N ARG A 258 17.91 9.91 -15.54
CA ARG A 258 17.60 10.64 -14.32
C ARG A 258 16.25 11.29 -14.50
N GLU A 259 15.37 11.07 -13.54
CA GLU A 259 14.02 11.59 -13.57
C GLU A 259 13.70 12.27 -12.25
N GLN A 260 13.06 13.43 -12.33
CA GLN A 260 12.65 14.21 -11.18
C GLN A 260 11.15 14.45 -11.23
N PHE A 261 10.48 14.12 -10.13
CA PHE A 261 9.07 14.41 -9.90
C PHE A 261 8.97 15.46 -8.80
N ILE A 262 8.23 16.53 -9.08
CA ILE A 262 7.77 17.47 -8.09
C ILE A 262 6.33 17.13 -7.79
N MET A 263 6.01 16.92 -6.52
CA MET A 263 4.67 16.60 -6.06
C MET A 263 4.14 17.68 -5.13
N GLN A 264 2.85 17.97 -5.25
CA GLN A 264 2.15 18.90 -4.37
C GLN A 264 0.82 18.28 -3.92
N PRO A 265 0.33 18.61 -2.71
CA PRO A 265 -0.96 18.14 -2.24
C PRO A 265 -2.09 18.72 -3.11
N GLY A 266 -3.02 17.86 -3.51
CA GLY A 266 -4.21 18.21 -4.26
C GLY A 266 -5.33 18.77 -3.38
N ILE A 267 -6.48 19.01 -4.00
CA ILE A 267 -7.65 19.63 -3.36
C ILE A 267 -8.37 18.65 -2.42
N SER A 268 -8.29 17.33 -2.69
CA SER A 268 -8.78 16.28 -1.81
C SER A 268 -7.70 15.88 -0.80
N MET A 269 -8.12 15.65 0.45
CA MET A 269 -7.26 15.15 1.52
C MET A 269 -6.48 13.91 1.03
N GLU A 270 -5.16 13.90 1.26
CA GLU A 270 -4.24 12.80 0.94
C GLU A 270 -3.98 12.49 -0.56
N CYS A 271 -4.51 13.27 -1.50
CA CYS A 271 -4.12 13.14 -2.90
C CYS A 271 -2.92 14.05 -3.22
N TYR A 272 -1.98 13.55 -4.02
CA TYR A 272 -0.89 14.35 -4.59
C TYR A 272 -1.03 14.39 -6.11
N TYR A 273 -0.58 15.49 -6.72
CA TYR A 273 -0.43 15.61 -8.17
C TYR A 273 1.00 16.05 -8.51
N ILE A 274 1.38 15.90 -9.78
CA ILE A 274 2.72 16.14 -10.32
C ILE A 274 2.70 17.45 -11.14
N PRO A 275 2.88 18.63 -10.52
CA PRO A 275 2.98 19.90 -11.25
C PRO A 275 4.17 19.96 -12.21
N ARG A 276 5.26 19.24 -11.91
CA ARG A 276 6.46 19.26 -12.74
C ARG A 276 7.16 17.90 -12.74
N GLN A 277 7.52 17.45 -13.92
CA GLN A 277 8.37 16.29 -14.13
C GLN A 277 9.48 16.63 -15.13
N ASP A 278 10.71 16.24 -14.81
CA ASP A 278 11.87 16.41 -15.69
C ASP A 278 12.53 15.05 -15.96
N LEU A 279 12.59 14.63 -17.23
CA LEU A 279 13.26 13.40 -17.66
C LEU A 279 14.53 13.72 -18.47
N TYR A 280 15.64 13.16 -18.02
CA TYR A 280 16.94 13.23 -18.67
C TYR A 280 17.41 11.82 -19.03
N ILE A 281 17.78 11.62 -20.28
CA ILE A 281 18.32 10.37 -20.81
C ILE A 281 19.69 10.66 -21.41
N SER A 282 20.68 9.81 -21.12
CA SER A 282 22.06 9.90 -21.61
C SER A 282 22.57 8.56 -22.12
#